data_AF-A0A1I5ZAR4-F1
#
_entry.id   AF-A0A1I5ZAR4-F1
#
_cell.length_a   1.000
_cell.length_b   1.000
_cell.length_c   1.000
_cell.angle_alpha   90.00
_cell.angle_beta   90.00
_cell.angle_gamma   90.00
#
_symmetry.space_group_name_H-M   'P 1'
#
loop_
_entity.id
_entity.type
_entity.pdbx_description
1 polymer ?
#
loop_
_entity_poly.entity_id
_entity_poly.type
_entity_poly.pdbx_seq_one_letter_code
_entity_poly.pdbx_strand_id
1 'polypeptide(L)'
;MSLPLKPEFPLALQTGDLAPDCELPDGSRLTELRGRPVVLAFAPDTWDPTLAHQSELFAQLLAEFGSGAAFVDAAADEWHALDCRGELAERFGVVGKRALFLLDEQGIVRWKTVVEPGEDLRPGPVLAALEALHPPTPAAASPATGVLASGLTRRTFVTATLAAAALLLLPGCRTESSDTNEQAATGSADGAGSGNGLLAVTLRINDKNYPLQLDPRVTLLDALREHLHLTGTKKGCDHGQCGACTVHLNGQSALSCLTLAVMSQGQEITTIEGLSTGEALHPMQAAFLKHDAFQCGYCTPGQIMAATALLQDQTTRTGSAVELREAMSGNLCRCAAYPNILAAIQEVQRA
;
A
#
# COMPACT_ATOMS: atom_id res chain seq x y z
N MET A 1 -24.36 -4.77 -59.31
CA MET A 1 -24.37 -5.14 -57.88
C MET A 1 -23.15 -4.51 -57.25
N SER A 2 -23.34 -3.41 -56.51
CA SER A 2 -22.27 -2.81 -55.72
C SER A 2 -22.07 -3.66 -54.46
N LEU A 3 -20.83 -4.05 -54.18
CA LEU A 3 -20.48 -4.65 -52.90
C LEU A 3 -20.72 -3.62 -51.79
N PRO A 4 -21.26 -4.01 -50.61
CA PRO A 4 -21.31 -3.11 -49.47
C PRO A 4 -19.88 -2.74 -49.06
N LEU A 5 -19.67 -1.45 -48.82
CA LEU A 5 -18.45 -0.96 -48.18
C LEU A 5 -18.31 -1.67 -46.82
N LYS A 6 -17.13 -2.24 -46.54
CA LYS A 6 -16.81 -2.64 -45.17
C LYS A 6 -16.92 -1.39 -44.27
N PRO A 7 -17.47 -1.50 -43.04
CA PRO A 7 -17.43 -0.39 -42.12
C PRO A 7 -15.98 0.01 -41.86
N GLU A 8 -15.72 1.31 -41.92
CA GLU A 8 -14.44 1.88 -41.53
C GLU A 8 -14.20 1.57 -40.04
N PHE A 9 -12.96 1.25 -39.66
CA PHE A 9 -12.62 1.01 -38.25
C PHE A 9 -13.01 2.26 -37.42
N PRO A 10 -13.81 2.12 -36.35
CA PRO A 10 -14.29 3.28 -35.61
C PRO A 10 -13.12 4.05 -34.98
N LEU A 11 -13.23 5.38 -35.03
CA LEU A 11 -12.28 6.28 -34.35
C LEU A 11 -12.29 5.94 -32.86
N ALA A 12 -11.15 5.55 -32.29
CA ALA A 12 -11.07 5.23 -30.87
C ALA A 12 -11.38 6.48 -30.03
N LEU A 13 -12.42 6.39 -29.19
CA LEU A 13 -12.92 7.48 -28.35
C LEU A 13 -11.81 8.03 -27.44
N GLN A 14 -11.58 9.34 -27.41
CA GLN A 14 -10.49 10.01 -26.69
C GLN A 14 -10.95 10.72 -25.41
N THR A 15 -9.99 11.09 -24.57
CA THR A 15 -10.25 11.97 -23.41
C THR A 15 -10.69 13.35 -23.91
N GLY A 16 -11.82 13.83 -23.42
CA GLY A 16 -12.49 15.06 -23.88
C GLY A 16 -13.67 14.81 -24.82
N ASP A 17 -13.82 13.61 -25.38
CA ASP A 17 -14.96 13.27 -26.22
C ASP A 17 -16.22 13.00 -25.36
N LEU A 18 -17.39 13.33 -25.91
CA LEU A 18 -18.67 12.91 -25.33
C LEU A 18 -18.88 11.42 -25.60
N ALA A 19 -19.15 10.62 -24.56
CA ALA A 19 -19.43 9.20 -24.72
C ALA A 19 -20.66 8.99 -25.62
N PRO A 20 -20.56 8.11 -26.63
CA PRO A 20 -21.65 7.85 -27.57
C PRO A 20 -22.85 7.26 -26.83
N ASP A 21 -24.04 7.70 -27.21
CA ASP A 21 -25.27 7.16 -26.64
C ASP A 21 -25.59 5.77 -27.21
N CYS A 22 -26.07 4.89 -26.35
CA CYS A 22 -26.17 3.45 -26.57
C CYS A 22 -27.12 2.83 -25.52
N GLU A 23 -27.73 1.71 -25.90
CA GLU A 23 -28.53 0.87 -25.01
C GLU A 23 -27.59 0.00 -24.16
N LEU A 24 -27.90 -0.13 -22.86
CA LEU A 24 -27.19 -0.97 -21.89
C LEU A 24 -27.96 -2.28 -21.65
N PRO A 25 -27.42 -3.26 -20.89
CA PRO A 25 -28.01 -4.61 -20.76
C PRO A 25 -29.43 -4.78 -20.17
N ASP A 26 -30.03 -3.80 -19.48
CA ASP A 26 -31.46 -3.80 -19.07
C ASP A 26 -32.38 -3.20 -20.14
N GLY A 27 -31.82 -2.33 -20.99
CA GLY A 27 -32.55 -1.56 -21.99
C GLY A 27 -32.53 -0.05 -21.73
N SER A 28 -31.89 0.43 -20.66
CA SER A 28 -31.71 1.87 -20.43
C SER A 28 -30.64 2.47 -21.36
N ARG A 29 -30.62 3.79 -21.51
CA ARG A 29 -29.62 4.48 -22.34
C ARG A 29 -28.52 5.14 -21.51
N LEU A 30 -27.29 5.14 -22.02
CA LEU A 30 -26.13 5.74 -21.35
C LEU A 30 -26.32 7.25 -21.07
N THR A 31 -27.15 7.93 -21.86
CA THR A 31 -27.56 9.32 -21.62
C THR A 31 -28.53 9.53 -20.46
N GLU A 32 -29.23 8.50 -19.97
CA GLU A 32 -30.12 8.60 -18.80
C GLU A 32 -29.35 8.67 -17.48
N LEU A 33 -28.06 8.32 -17.51
CA LEU A 33 -27.14 8.35 -16.38
C LEU A 33 -26.51 9.73 -16.13
N ARG A 34 -26.80 10.72 -16.97
CA ARG A 34 -26.24 12.08 -16.85
C ARG A 34 -26.65 12.72 -15.52
N GLY A 35 -25.80 13.59 -14.99
CA GLY A 35 -25.94 14.17 -13.65
C GLY A 35 -25.27 13.38 -12.53
N ARG A 36 -24.54 12.29 -12.83
CA ARG A 36 -23.57 11.65 -11.93
C ARG A 36 -22.38 11.12 -12.76
N PRO A 37 -21.17 10.98 -12.18
CA PRO A 37 -20.07 10.30 -12.86
C PRO A 37 -20.38 8.81 -13.08
N VAL A 38 -19.91 8.27 -14.21
CA VAL A 38 -20.16 6.88 -14.64
C VAL A 38 -18.83 6.22 -14.93
N VAL A 39 -18.66 4.98 -14.47
CA VAL A 39 -17.50 4.15 -14.79
C VAL A 39 -17.97 2.99 -15.66
N LEU A 40 -17.33 2.81 -16.82
CA LEU A 40 -17.62 1.72 -17.75
C LEU A 40 -16.42 0.79 -17.80
N ALA A 41 -16.62 -0.49 -17.48
CA ALA A 41 -15.62 -1.54 -17.54
C ALA A 41 -15.96 -2.55 -18.64
N PHE A 42 -15.12 -2.59 -19.67
CA PHE A 42 -15.18 -3.60 -20.74
C PHE A 42 -14.22 -4.74 -20.41
N ALA A 43 -14.71 -5.98 -20.45
CA ALA A 43 -13.87 -7.14 -20.22
C ALA A 43 -14.41 -8.43 -20.87
N PRO A 44 -13.54 -9.32 -21.36
CA PRO A 44 -13.91 -10.61 -21.89
C PRO A 44 -14.32 -11.61 -20.80
N ASP A 45 -15.14 -12.58 -21.19
CA ASP A 45 -15.76 -13.68 -20.42
C ASP A 45 -14.81 -14.49 -19.50
N THR A 46 -13.50 -14.23 -19.54
CA THR A 46 -12.46 -14.85 -18.71
C THR A 46 -11.99 -13.96 -17.55
N TRP A 47 -12.56 -12.77 -17.36
CA TRP A 47 -12.25 -11.85 -16.25
C TRP A 47 -13.48 -11.65 -15.37
N ASP A 48 -13.39 -12.05 -14.11
CA ASP A 48 -14.46 -11.88 -13.14
C ASP A 48 -14.02 -10.83 -12.08
N PRO A 49 -14.56 -9.60 -12.12
CA PRO A 49 -14.19 -8.55 -11.18
C PRO A 49 -14.69 -8.81 -9.75
N THR A 50 -15.52 -9.84 -9.52
CA THR A 50 -15.98 -10.25 -8.19
C THR A 50 -15.00 -11.21 -7.50
N LEU A 51 -14.06 -11.82 -8.25
CA LEU A 51 -13.03 -12.68 -7.68
C LEU A 51 -11.88 -11.84 -7.08
N ALA A 52 -11.76 -11.86 -5.76
CA ALA A 52 -10.78 -11.06 -5.01
C ALA A 52 -9.34 -11.13 -5.56
N HIS A 53 -8.88 -12.29 -6.04
CA HIS A 53 -7.53 -12.47 -6.59
C HIS A 53 -7.33 -11.88 -8.00
N GLN A 54 -8.39 -11.46 -8.70
CA GLN A 54 -8.33 -10.86 -10.04
C GLN A 54 -8.56 -9.34 -10.01
N SER A 55 -8.91 -8.79 -8.85
CA SER A 55 -9.31 -7.39 -8.71
C SER A 55 -9.42 -6.88 -7.26
N GLU A 56 -8.40 -7.12 -6.41
CA GLU A 56 -8.26 -6.41 -5.12
C GLU A 56 -8.39 -4.88 -5.28
N LEU A 57 -7.83 -4.34 -6.36
CA LEU A 57 -8.03 -2.96 -6.79
C LEU A 57 -9.49 -2.60 -7.00
N PHE A 58 -10.23 -3.36 -7.82
CA PHE A 58 -11.63 -3.05 -8.10
C PHE A 58 -12.45 -3.13 -6.82
N ALA A 59 -12.25 -4.17 -5.99
CA ALA A 59 -12.89 -4.29 -4.68
C ALA A 59 -12.64 -3.09 -3.75
N GLN A 60 -11.44 -2.49 -3.78
CA GLN A 60 -11.16 -1.25 -3.04
C GLN A 60 -11.85 -0.02 -3.65
N LEU A 61 -11.83 0.13 -4.99
CA LEU A 61 -12.55 1.20 -5.69
C LEU A 61 -14.07 1.16 -5.41
N LEU A 62 -14.65 -0.04 -5.36
CA LEU A 62 -16.05 -0.29 -5.01
C LEU A 62 -16.36 0.11 -3.55
N ALA A 63 -15.40 -0.07 -2.64
CA ALA A 63 -15.57 0.24 -1.21
C ALA A 63 -15.41 1.74 -0.88
N GLU A 64 -14.54 2.46 -1.58
CA GLU A 64 -14.27 3.88 -1.28
C GLU A 64 -15.28 4.86 -1.90
N PHE A 65 -15.86 4.56 -3.07
CA PHE A 65 -16.78 5.46 -3.80
C PHE A 65 -18.28 5.27 -3.48
N GLY A 66 -18.58 4.85 -2.25
CA GLY A 66 -19.87 4.32 -1.82
C GLY A 66 -21.13 5.02 -2.35
N SER A 67 -22.08 4.22 -2.85
CA SER A 67 -23.45 4.58 -3.31
C SER A 67 -23.59 5.59 -4.48
N GLY A 68 -22.52 6.29 -4.90
CA GLY A 68 -22.61 7.37 -5.89
C GLY A 68 -22.20 7.01 -7.33
N ALA A 69 -21.32 6.03 -7.51
CA ALA A 69 -20.84 5.62 -8.83
C ALA A 69 -21.80 4.63 -9.49
N ALA A 70 -22.34 4.98 -10.66
CA ALA A 70 -23.16 4.06 -11.45
C ALA A 70 -22.31 3.28 -12.45
N PHE A 71 -22.29 1.96 -12.27
CA PHE A 71 -22.13 0.96 -13.34
C PHE A 71 -23.53 0.46 -13.67
N VAL A 72 -23.76 0.02 -14.90
CA VAL A 72 -25.10 0.04 -15.50
C VAL A 72 -25.31 -1.25 -16.29
N ASP A 73 -26.37 -2.03 -16.07
CA ASP A 73 -27.79 -1.61 -16.09
C ASP A 73 -28.68 -2.30 -15.02
N ALA A 74 -29.95 -1.89 -14.91
CA ALA A 74 -30.85 -2.06 -13.77
C ALA A 74 -31.80 -3.29 -13.77
N ALA A 75 -31.89 -3.92 -12.60
CA ALA A 75 -33.14 -4.00 -11.82
C ALA A 75 -32.84 -4.63 -10.45
N ALA A 76 -32.90 -3.82 -9.38
CA ALA A 76 -32.36 -4.10 -8.03
C ALA A 76 -30.84 -3.88 -7.88
N ASP A 77 -30.42 -3.69 -6.62
CA ASP A 77 -29.16 -3.10 -6.14
C ASP A 77 -27.87 -3.95 -6.37
N GLU A 78 -27.67 -4.54 -7.56
CA GLU A 78 -26.48 -5.35 -7.89
C GLU A 78 -25.74 -4.95 -9.19
N TRP A 79 -24.47 -5.36 -9.29
CA TRP A 79 -23.50 -4.97 -10.32
C TRP A 79 -23.60 -5.85 -11.57
N HIS A 80 -23.48 -5.27 -12.77
CA HIS A 80 -23.66 -5.97 -14.04
C HIS A 80 -22.47 -5.82 -15.00
N ALA A 81 -22.20 -6.85 -15.78
CA ALA A 81 -21.10 -6.91 -16.75
C ALA A 81 -21.53 -6.42 -18.14
N LEU A 82 -20.63 -5.71 -18.84
CA LEU A 82 -20.84 -5.22 -20.20
C LEU A 82 -20.37 -6.25 -21.25
N ASP A 83 -21.14 -6.43 -22.33
CA ASP A 83 -20.70 -7.23 -23.48
C ASP A 83 -19.52 -6.54 -24.20
N CYS A 84 -18.31 -7.06 -23.96
CA CYS A 84 -17.08 -6.59 -24.59
C CYS A 84 -16.96 -6.90 -26.10
N ARG A 85 -17.91 -7.65 -26.70
CA ARG A 85 -17.95 -7.98 -28.13
C ARG A 85 -19.18 -7.41 -28.84
N GLY A 86 -20.11 -6.80 -28.12
CA GLY A 86 -21.33 -6.21 -28.65
C GLY A 86 -21.16 -4.78 -29.18
N GLU A 87 -22.28 -4.20 -29.63
CA GLU A 87 -22.35 -2.86 -30.24
C GLU A 87 -21.76 -1.75 -29.34
N LEU A 88 -21.86 -1.92 -28.01
CA LEU A 88 -21.27 -1.01 -27.04
C LEU A 88 -19.74 -0.97 -27.15
N ALA A 89 -19.08 -2.12 -27.24
CA ALA A 89 -17.63 -2.21 -27.38
C ALA A 89 -17.15 -1.74 -28.76
N GLU A 90 -17.98 -1.89 -29.80
CA GLU A 90 -17.74 -1.30 -31.13
C GLU A 90 -17.75 0.23 -31.07
N ARG A 91 -18.77 0.83 -30.45
CA ARG A 91 -18.93 2.29 -30.30
C ARG A 91 -17.80 2.94 -29.49
N PHE A 92 -17.23 2.22 -28.52
CA PHE A 92 -16.08 2.69 -27.73
C PHE A 92 -14.71 2.30 -28.35
N GLY A 93 -14.68 1.51 -29.43
CA GLY A 93 -13.45 1.09 -30.12
C GLY A 93 -12.61 0.05 -29.36
N VAL A 94 -13.23 -0.74 -28.48
CA VAL A 94 -12.56 -1.65 -27.53
C VAL A 94 -13.04 -3.11 -27.64
N VAL A 95 -13.61 -3.50 -28.77
CA VAL A 95 -14.08 -4.87 -29.07
C VAL A 95 -13.03 -5.92 -28.69
N GLY A 96 -13.42 -6.84 -27.80
CA GLY A 96 -12.58 -7.94 -27.32
C GLY A 96 -11.41 -7.52 -26.42
N LYS A 97 -11.31 -6.25 -26.00
CA LYS A 97 -10.25 -5.74 -25.12
C LYS A 97 -10.75 -5.54 -23.69
N ARG A 98 -9.81 -5.55 -22.75
CA ARG A 98 -10.02 -5.02 -21.39
C ARG A 98 -9.86 -3.50 -21.44
N ALA A 99 -10.87 -2.74 -21.02
CA ALA A 99 -10.80 -1.28 -21.00
C ALA A 99 -11.64 -0.67 -19.88
N LEU A 100 -11.24 0.51 -19.42
CA LEU A 100 -12.01 1.34 -18.49
C LEU A 100 -12.19 2.72 -19.07
N PHE A 101 -13.40 3.27 -18.94
CA PHE A 101 -13.72 4.67 -19.25
C PHE A 101 -14.38 5.32 -18.05
N LEU A 102 -13.89 6.51 -17.71
CA LEU A 102 -14.37 7.34 -16.62
C LEU A 102 -15.05 8.57 -17.22
N LEU A 103 -16.36 8.66 -17.04
CA LEU A 103 -17.21 9.73 -17.56
C LEU A 103 -17.60 10.67 -16.42
N ASP A 104 -17.62 11.98 -16.69
CA ASP A 104 -18.23 12.95 -15.77
C ASP A 104 -19.76 12.96 -15.85
N GLU A 105 -20.38 13.84 -15.06
CA GLU A 105 -21.83 14.06 -15.04
C GLU A 105 -22.41 14.46 -16.40
N GLN A 106 -21.62 15.09 -17.27
CA GLN A 106 -21.99 15.47 -18.62
C GLN A 106 -21.74 14.34 -19.64
N GLY A 107 -21.13 13.24 -19.20
CA GLY A 107 -20.78 12.07 -19.99
C GLY A 107 -19.52 12.21 -20.82
N ILE A 108 -18.68 13.20 -20.51
CA ILE A 108 -17.44 13.43 -21.21
C ILE A 108 -16.38 12.48 -20.63
N VAL A 109 -15.64 11.79 -21.50
CA VAL A 109 -14.53 10.93 -21.09
C VAL A 109 -13.46 11.79 -20.45
N ARG A 110 -13.27 11.67 -19.13
CA ARG A 110 -12.20 12.36 -18.39
C ARG A 110 -10.95 11.52 -18.25
N TRP A 111 -11.09 10.21 -18.31
CA TRP A 111 -9.98 9.28 -18.39
C TRP A 111 -10.40 7.99 -19.06
N LYS A 112 -9.44 7.31 -19.68
CA LYS A 112 -9.60 5.95 -20.19
C LYS A 112 -8.30 5.18 -20.05
N THR A 113 -8.39 3.87 -19.99
CA THR A 113 -7.27 2.98 -20.30
C THR A 113 -7.74 1.76 -21.08
N VAL A 114 -6.84 1.20 -21.88
CA VAL A 114 -7.00 -0.10 -22.54
C VAL A 114 -5.86 -0.95 -22.02
N VAL A 115 -6.19 -2.08 -21.40
CA VAL A 115 -5.21 -2.99 -20.78
C VAL A 115 -4.85 -4.05 -21.82
N GLU A 116 -3.58 -4.11 -22.20
CA GLU A 116 -3.11 -5.08 -23.19
C GLU A 116 -3.07 -6.51 -22.62
N PRO A 117 -3.13 -7.56 -23.46
CA PRO A 117 -3.17 -8.94 -22.99
C PRO A 117 -1.92 -9.32 -22.16
N GLY A 118 -2.15 -9.73 -20.91
CA GLY A 118 -1.08 -10.10 -19.98
C GLY A 118 -0.58 -8.96 -19.08
N GLU A 119 -1.10 -7.74 -19.23
CA GLU A 119 -0.86 -6.65 -18.28
C GLU A 119 -1.94 -6.57 -17.20
N ASP A 120 -1.54 -6.14 -16.01
CA ASP A 120 -2.44 -5.84 -14.89
C ASP A 120 -2.71 -4.34 -14.79
N LEU A 121 -3.96 -4.02 -14.42
CA LEU A 121 -4.42 -2.66 -14.20
C LEU A 121 -3.80 -2.11 -12.91
N ARG A 122 -2.93 -1.10 -13.02
CA ARG A 122 -2.31 -0.47 -11.84
C ARG A 122 -3.32 0.37 -11.04
N PRO A 123 -3.34 0.27 -9.69
CA PRO A 123 -4.22 1.05 -8.82
C PRO A 123 -4.15 2.57 -9.01
N GLY A 124 -2.93 3.12 -8.95
CA GLY A 124 -2.70 4.56 -8.85
C GLY A 124 -3.37 5.40 -9.95
N PRO A 125 -3.20 5.07 -11.24
CA PRO A 125 -3.83 5.80 -12.34
C PRO A 125 -5.37 5.81 -12.31
N VAL A 126 -6.02 4.72 -11.86
CA VAL A 126 -7.48 4.63 -11.78
C VAL A 126 -8.00 5.50 -10.63
N LEU A 127 -7.42 5.34 -9.44
CA LEU A 127 -7.70 6.14 -8.26
C LEU A 127 -7.51 7.64 -8.54
N ALA A 128 -6.40 8.03 -9.18
CA ALA A 128 -6.11 9.42 -9.51
C ALA A 128 -7.15 10.02 -10.47
N ALA A 129 -7.66 9.22 -11.42
CA ALA A 129 -8.69 9.66 -12.35
C ALA A 129 -10.08 9.77 -11.69
N LEU A 130 -10.38 8.94 -10.69
CA LEU A 130 -11.61 9.06 -9.89
C LEU A 130 -11.53 10.24 -8.91
N GLU A 131 -10.38 10.48 -8.27
CA GLU A 131 -10.10 11.70 -7.48
C GLU A 131 -10.27 12.98 -8.33
N ALA A 132 -9.96 12.93 -9.63
CA ALA A 132 -10.16 14.05 -10.55
C ALA A 132 -11.64 14.28 -10.94
N LEU A 133 -12.48 13.24 -10.92
CA LEU A 133 -13.92 13.34 -11.16
C LEU A 133 -14.69 13.87 -9.94
N HIS A 134 -14.24 13.51 -8.74
CA HIS A 134 -14.73 14.05 -7.48
C HIS A 134 -13.55 14.65 -6.70
N PRO A 135 -13.08 15.87 -7.05
CA PRO A 135 -12.04 16.52 -6.26
C PRO A 135 -12.55 16.65 -4.82
N PRO A 136 -11.78 16.20 -3.81
CA PRO A 136 -12.23 16.24 -2.43
C PRO A 136 -12.57 17.68 -2.07
N THR A 137 -13.81 17.90 -1.62
CA THR A 137 -14.25 19.21 -1.12
C THR A 137 -13.19 19.70 -0.14
N PRO A 138 -12.54 20.87 -0.37
CA PRO A 138 -11.42 21.30 0.44
C PRO A 138 -11.86 21.32 1.89
N ALA A 139 -11.23 20.47 2.71
CA ALA A 139 -11.68 20.18 4.05
C ALA A 139 -11.76 21.51 4.83
N ALA A 140 -12.99 21.98 5.06
CA ALA A 140 -13.22 23.13 5.91
C ALA A 140 -12.60 22.82 7.27
N ALA A 141 -11.56 23.58 7.63
CA ALA A 141 -10.74 23.33 8.81
C ALA A 141 -11.65 23.19 10.03
N SER A 142 -11.90 21.95 10.44
CA SER A 142 -12.97 21.67 11.38
C SER A 142 -12.44 21.94 12.79
N PRO A 143 -13.10 22.82 13.56
CA PRO A 143 -12.64 23.15 14.90
C PRO A 143 -12.72 21.91 15.79
N ALA A 144 -11.72 21.75 16.65
CA ALA A 144 -11.69 20.68 17.65
C ALA A 144 -12.95 20.74 18.54
N THR A 145 -13.88 19.82 18.30
CA THR A 145 -15.13 19.73 19.06
C THR A 145 -15.31 18.28 19.48
N GLY A 146 -15.36 18.04 20.80
CA GLY A 146 -15.25 16.70 21.36
C GLY A 146 -16.45 15.81 21.05
N VAL A 147 -16.18 14.60 20.54
CA VAL A 147 -17.17 13.54 20.45
C VAL A 147 -17.35 12.89 21.82
N LEU A 148 -18.50 13.08 22.44
CA LEU A 148 -18.96 12.22 23.53
C LEU A 148 -19.39 10.87 22.97
N ALA A 149 -18.45 9.95 22.83
CA ALA A 149 -18.75 8.55 22.56
C ALA A 149 -19.12 7.85 23.89
N SER A 150 -20.39 7.44 24.02
CA SER A 150 -20.86 6.58 25.11
C SER A 150 -20.23 5.18 24.99
N GLY A 151 -19.17 4.94 25.76
CA GLY A 151 -18.49 3.64 25.86
C GLY A 151 -18.08 3.34 27.31
N LEU A 152 -18.00 2.06 27.68
CA LEU A 152 -17.82 1.65 29.08
C LEU A 152 -16.59 2.31 29.73
N THR A 153 -16.80 2.93 30.89
CA THR A 153 -15.70 3.58 31.61
C THR A 153 -14.71 2.56 32.16
N ARG A 154 -13.45 2.97 32.30
CA ARG A 154 -12.36 2.18 32.92
C ARG A 154 -12.74 1.61 34.29
N ARG A 155 -13.62 2.32 35.03
CA ARG A 155 -14.14 1.91 36.34
C ARG A 155 -15.05 0.69 36.25
N THR A 156 -15.91 0.63 35.22
CA THR A 156 -16.82 -0.49 34.95
C THR A 156 -16.06 -1.78 34.57
N PHE A 157 -14.97 -1.64 33.81
CA PHE A 157 -14.09 -2.77 33.45
C PHE A 157 -13.39 -3.37 34.69
N VAL A 158 -12.81 -2.52 35.55
CA VAL A 158 -12.12 -2.97 36.78
C VAL A 158 -13.09 -3.62 37.78
N THR A 159 -14.34 -3.14 37.88
CA THR A 159 -15.35 -3.82 38.72
C THR A 159 -15.77 -5.18 38.17
N ALA A 160 -15.80 -5.36 36.84
CA ALA A 160 -16.18 -6.63 36.23
C ALA A 160 -15.10 -7.72 36.39
N THR A 161 -13.82 -7.37 36.27
CA THR A 161 -12.71 -8.33 36.41
C THR A 161 -12.49 -8.81 37.84
N LEU A 162 -12.72 -7.95 38.85
CA LEU A 162 -12.66 -8.35 40.27
C LEU A 162 -13.75 -9.35 40.67
N ALA A 163 -14.93 -9.29 40.05
CA ALA A 163 -16.02 -10.24 40.31
C ALA A 163 -15.70 -11.65 39.80
N ALA A 164 -15.02 -11.77 38.65
CA ALA A 164 -14.66 -13.06 38.06
C ALA A 164 -13.61 -13.83 38.88
N ALA A 165 -12.63 -13.13 39.48
CA ALA A 165 -11.61 -13.75 40.32
C ALA A 165 -12.16 -14.32 41.64
N ALA A 166 -13.27 -13.78 42.16
CA ALA A 166 -13.86 -14.21 43.41
C ALA A 166 -14.55 -15.60 43.33
N LEU A 167 -15.02 -16.03 42.15
CA LEU A 167 -15.66 -17.35 41.99
C LEU A 167 -14.68 -18.52 42.00
N LEU A 168 -13.38 -18.28 41.73
CA LEU A 168 -12.35 -19.33 41.71
C LEU A 168 -11.79 -19.69 43.10
N LEU A 169 -12.26 -19.02 44.16
CA LEU A 169 -11.84 -19.25 45.55
C LEU A 169 -12.88 -20.04 46.38
N LEU A 170 -13.93 -20.57 45.74
CA LEU A 170 -14.88 -21.48 46.38
C LEU A 170 -14.29 -22.90 46.48
N PRO A 171 -14.17 -23.49 47.68
CA PRO A 171 -13.67 -24.85 47.83
C PRO A 171 -14.74 -25.85 47.36
N GLY A 172 -14.51 -26.52 46.22
CA GLY A 172 -15.49 -27.49 45.69
C GLY A 172 -15.07 -28.36 44.51
N CYS A 173 -14.22 -27.89 43.59
CA CYS A 173 -13.81 -28.66 42.42
C CYS A 173 -12.34 -29.11 42.47
N ARG A 174 -12.12 -30.39 42.78
CA ARG A 174 -10.93 -31.15 42.35
C ARG A 174 -11.34 -32.11 41.25
N THR A 175 -10.54 -32.22 40.21
CA THR A 175 -10.52 -33.38 39.30
C THR A 175 -9.07 -33.75 38.99
N GLU A 176 -8.64 -34.82 39.65
CA GLU A 176 -7.65 -35.82 39.21
C GLU A 176 -7.86 -36.24 37.73
N SER A 177 -6.95 -36.84 36.97
CA SER A 177 -5.49 -37.12 37.05
C SER A 177 -5.03 -37.48 35.60
N SER A 178 -3.87 -38.03 35.22
CA SER A 178 -2.83 -38.83 35.91
C SER A 178 -1.49 -38.76 35.15
N ASP A 179 -0.39 -39.13 35.82
CA ASP A 179 0.86 -39.52 35.16
C ASP A 179 0.78 -40.94 34.58
N THR A 180 1.45 -41.17 33.45
CA THR A 180 2.14 -42.45 33.18
C THR A 180 3.48 -42.20 32.50
N ASN A 181 4.55 -42.61 33.20
CA ASN A 181 5.93 -42.61 32.74
C ASN A 181 6.20 -43.86 31.90
N GLU A 182 6.85 -43.72 30.74
CA GLU A 182 7.52 -44.83 30.07
C GLU A 182 8.90 -44.41 29.57
N GLN A 183 9.88 -45.30 29.71
CA GLN A 183 11.24 -44.91 30.05
C GLN A 183 12.25 -45.35 28.99
N ALA A 184 13.24 -44.48 28.76
CA ALA A 184 14.58 -44.78 28.23
C ALA A 184 14.72 -45.36 26.80
N ALA A 185 15.23 -44.51 25.90
CA ALA A 185 16.29 -44.90 24.97
C ALA A 185 17.45 -43.90 25.08
N THR A 186 18.55 -44.30 25.69
CA THR A 186 19.77 -43.48 25.83
C THR A 186 20.52 -43.41 24.51
N GLY A 187 20.75 -42.20 24.01
CA GLY A 187 21.57 -41.94 22.83
C GLY A 187 22.28 -40.60 22.95
N SER A 188 23.37 -40.57 23.73
CA SER A 188 24.21 -39.37 23.85
C SER A 188 24.87 -39.03 22.52
N ALA A 189 24.60 -37.83 22.01
CA ALA A 189 25.40 -37.19 20.98
C ALA A 189 26.08 -35.95 21.61
N ASP A 190 27.13 -36.21 22.41
CA ASP A 190 28.01 -35.15 22.89
C ASP A 190 28.85 -34.57 21.74
N GLY A 191 28.85 -33.25 21.61
CA GLY A 191 30.04 -32.49 21.21
C GLY A 191 30.36 -32.32 19.71
N ALA A 192 29.70 -31.36 19.05
CA ALA A 192 30.29 -30.57 17.95
C ALA A 192 29.50 -29.25 17.73
N GLY A 193 30.01 -28.06 18.04
CA GLY A 193 31.27 -27.76 18.70
C GLY A 193 31.32 -26.33 19.26
N SER A 194 32.09 -26.13 20.32
CA SER A 194 32.32 -24.83 20.96
C SER A 194 33.31 -23.97 20.16
N GLY A 195 32.86 -23.45 19.01
CA GLY A 195 33.29 -22.13 18.56
C GLY A 195 32.32 -21.08 19.11
N ASN A 196 32.71 -19.80 19.19
CA ASN A 196 31.88 -18.74 19.78
C ASN A 196 30.58 -18.42 19.00
N GLY A 197 30.21 -19.20 17.98
CA GLY A 197 29.09 -18.95 17.05
C GLY A 197 29.27 -17.75 16.12
N LEU A 198 30.04 -16.74 16.55
CA LEU A 198 30.26 -15.49 15.82
C LEU A 198 31.00 -15.70 14.50
N LEU A 199 30.52 -15.02 13.47
CA LEU A 199 31.16 -14.90 12.17
C LEU A 199 31.83 -13.53 12.03
N ALA A 200 33.03 -13.53 11.47
CA ALA A 200 33.72 -12.30 11.08
C ALA A 200 33.04 -11.73 9.83
N VAL A 201 32.56 -10.49 9.93
CA VAL A 201 31.87 -9.79 8.84
C VAL A 201 32.41 -8.37 8.71
N THR A 202 32.53 -7.83 7.50
CA THR A 202 32.82 -6.42 7.26
C THR A 202 31.66 -5.76 6.54
N LEU A 203 31.01 -4.80 7.20
CA LEU A 203 29.89 -4.04 6.64
C LEU A 203 30.37 -2.68 6.14
N ARG A 204 30.00 -2.28 4.92
CA ARG A 204 30.30 -0.96 4.34
C ARG A 204 29.09 -0.06 4.55
N ILE A 205 29.10 0.75 5.61
CA ILE A 205 27.97 1.58 6.05
C ILE A 205 28.35 3.06 5.99
N ASN A 206 27.54 3.90 5.32
CA ASN A 206 27.77 5.35 5.18
C ASN A 206 29.24 5.66 4.79
N ASP A 207 29.72 4.98 3.74
CA ASP A 207 31.09 5.03 3.22
C ASP A 207 32.23 4.63 4.17
N LYS A 208 31.93 3.92 5.27
CA LYS A 208 32.92 3.41 6.22
C LYS A 208 32.83 1.89 6.37
N ASN A 209 33.98 1.23 6.48
CA ASN A 209 34.06 -0.21 6.72
C ASN A 209 34.06 -0.50 8.22
N TYR A 210 33.15 -1.37 8.65
CA TYR A 210 33.00 -1.82 10.04
C TYR A 210 33.29 -3.32 10.14
N PRO A 211 34.49 -3.72 10.59
CA PRO A 211 34.78 -5.12 10.91
C PRO A 211 34.10 -5.50 12.23
N LEU A 212 33.32 -6.58 12.21
CA LEU A 212 32.49 -7.05 13.31
C LEU A 212 32.62 -8.58 13.49
N GLN A 213 32.28 -9.04 14.70
CA GLN A 213 32.10 -10.45 15.02
C GLN A 213 30.65 -10.61 15.48
N LEU A 214 29.79 -11.20 14.65
CA LEU A 214 28.33 -11.25 14.87
C LEU A 214 27.81 -12.69 14.91
N ASP A 215 26.83 -12.96 15.78
CA ASP A 215 26.05 -14.19 15.69
C ASP A 215 25.29 -14.20 14.35
N PRO A 216 25.23 -15.33 13.61
CA PRO A 216 24.58 -15.40 12.30
C PRO A 216 23.12 -14.92 12.27
N ARG A 217 22.43 -14.94 13.42
CA ARG A 217 21.03 -14.51 13.58
C ARG A 217 20.87 -13.00 13.76
N VAL A 218 21.96 -12.24 13.92
CA VAL A 218 21.90 -10.78 14.07
C VAL A 218 21.36 -10.15 12.79
N THR A 219 20.22 -9.47 12.91
CA THR A 219 19.65 -8.68 11.81
C THR A 219 20.55 -7.49 11.49
N LEU A 220 20.48 -6.99 10.26
CA LEU A 220 21.18 -5.75 9.88
C LEU A 220 20.71 -4.58 10.77
N LEU A 221 19.43 -4.56 11.15
CA LEU A 221 18.87 -3.58 12.08
C LEU A 221 19.59 -3.61 13.44
N ASP A 222 19.81 -4.78 14.01
CA ASP A 222 20.47 -4.93 15.32
C ASP A 222 21.99 -4.70 15.23
N ALA A 223 22.63 -5.10 14.13
CA ALA A 223 24.02 -4.74 13.85
C ALA A 223 24.22 -3.21 13.81
N LEU A 224 23.34 -2.48 13.12
CA LEU A 224 23.39 -1.02 13.06
C LEU A 224 23.18 -0.38 14.44
N ARG A 225 22.14 -0.81 15.17
CA ARG A 225 21.71 -0.13 16.39
C ARG A 225 22.49 -0.54 17.63
N GLU A 226 22.62 -1.84 17.86
CA GLU A 226 23.04 -2.39 19.14
C GLU A 226 24.54 -2.71 19.15
N HIS A 227 25.13 -3.02 17.99
CA HIS A 227 26.59 -3.23 17.83
C HIS A 227 27.35 -1.98 17.36
N LEU A 228 26.75 -1.14 16.50
CA LEU A 228 27.40 0.04 15.92
C LEU A 228 26.87 1.39 16.45
N HIS A 229 25.79 1.39 17.23
CA HIS A 229 25.16 2.59 17.80
C HIS A 229 24.68 3.63 16.76
N LEU A 230 24.49 3.21 15.51
CA LEU A 230 23.78 3.94 14.46
C LEU A 230 22.27 3.78 14.70
N THR A 231 21.79 4.47 15.73
CA THR A 231 20.44 4.32 16.28
C THR A 231 19.36 5.05 15.47
N GLY A 232 19.71 5.73 14.37
CA GLY A 232 18.78 6.42 13.48
C GLY A 232 17.75 5.47 12.87
N THR A 233 18.18 4.30 12.42
CA THR A 233 17.28 3.22 11.96
C THR A 233 16.49 2.63 13.16
N LYS A 234 15.17 2.43 13.02
CA LYS A 234 14.28 2.11 14.16
C LYS A 234 13.65 0.72 14.10
N LYS A 235 13.49 0.08 15.27
CA LYS A 235 12.80 -1.21 15.45
C LYS A 235 11.35 -0.99 15.89
N GLY A 236 10.45 -0.85 14.91
CA GLY A 236 9.01 -0.63 15.18
C GLY A 236 8.19 -1.90 15.39
N CYS A 237 8.48 -2.98 14.65
CA CYS A 237 7.74 -4.25 14.71
C CYS A 237 8.62 -5.50 14.64
N ASP A 238 9.83 -5.41 14.07
CA ASP A 238 10.74 -6.54 13.82
C ASP A 238 10.24 -7.66 12.87
N HIS A 239 9.09 -7.45 12.22
CA HIS A 239 8.42 -8.43 11.36
C HIS A 239 8.07 -7.86 9.96
N GLY A 240 8.79 -6.82 9.52
CA GLY A 240 8.60 -6.17 8.21
C GLY A 240 7.36 -5.28 8.02
N GLN A 241 6.45 -5.24 8.99
CA GLN A 241 5.11 -4.63 8.87
C GLN A 241 5.06 -3.08 8.84
N CYS A 242 6.13 -2.36 9.19
CA CYS A 242 6.04 -0.93 9.53
C CYS A 242 6.96 0.04 8.75
N GLY A 243 7.95 -0.45 8.00
CA GLY A 243 8.92 0.39 7.28
C GLY A 243 9.86 1.26 8.15
N ALA A 244 9.71 1.33 9.48
CA ALA A 244 10.57 2.16 10.34
C ALA A 244 12.06 1.74 10.35
N CYS A 245 12.36 0.54 9.83
CA CYS A 245 13.69 -0.03 9.68
C CYS A 245 14.28 0.08 8.26
N THR A 246 13.64 0.85 7.36
CA THR A 246 14.12 0.98 5.97
C THR A 246 15.51 1.61 5.92
N VAL A 247 16.42 0.94 5.23
CA VAL A 247 17.78 1.40 4.86
C VAL A 247 17.94 1.28 3.35
N HIS A 248 19.06 1.75 2.78
CA HIS A 248 19.43 1.40 1.41
C HIS A 248 20.48 0.30 1.40
N LEU A 249 20.31 -0.68 0.51
CA LEU A 249 21.30 -1.67 0.11
C LEU A 249 21.58 -1.49 -1.37
N ASN A 250 22.80 -1.12 -1.74
CA ASN A 250 23.20 -0.80 -3.12
C ASN A 250 22.26 0.24 -3.79
N GLY A 251 21.81 1.24 -3.03
CA GLY A 251 20.86 2.27 -3.47
C GLY A 251 19.38 1.87 -3.44
N GLN A 252 19.03 0.60 -3.22
CA GLN A 252 17.63 0.14 -3.16
C GLN A 252 17.12 0.07 -1.72
N SER A 253 15.85 0.44 -1.49
CA SER A 253 15.22 0.34 -0.17
C SER A 253 15.07 -1.10 0.30
N ALA A 254 15.50 -1.41 1.53
CA ALA A 254 15.40 -2.73 2.14
C ALA A 254 14.98 -2.67 3.61
N LEU A 255 14.25 -3.69 4.08
CA LEU A 255 13.82 -3.83 5.47
C LEU A 255 14.94 -4.50 6.30
N SER A 256 15.69 -3.69 7.04
CA SER A 256 16.86 -4.20 7.81
C SER A 256 16.53 -5.19 8.92
N CYS A 257 15.27 -5.26 9.41
CA CYS A 257 14.84 -6.30 10.36
C CYS A 257 14.69 -7.70 9.72
N LEU A 258 14.45 -7.77 8.41
CA LEU A 258 14.31 -9.04 7.66
C LEU A 258 15.58 -9.42 6.89
N THR A 259 16.67 -8.68 7.09
CA THR A 259 17.97 -8.92 6.46
C THR A 259 18.96 -9.35 7.55
N LEU A 260 19.67 -10.47 7.37
CA LEU A 260 20.75 -10.85 8.29
C LEU A 260 22.01 -10.03 7.99
N ALA A 261 22.68 -9.52 9.02
CA ALA A 261 23.85 -8.67 8.86
C ALA A 261 24.97 -9.37 8.06
N VAL A 262 25.15 -10.69 8.29
CA VAL A 262 26.13 -11.52 7.58
C VAL A 262 25.85 -11.66 6.08
N MET A 263 24.61 -11.46 5.64
CA MET A 263 24.23 -11.49 4.21
C MET A 263 24.54 -10.15 3.50
N SER A 264 24.75 -9.07 4.24
CA SER A 264 25.03 -7.74 3.69
C SER A 264 26.52 -7.43 3.49
N GLN A 265 27.41 -8.42 3.67
CA GLN A 265 28.82 -8.25 3.34
C GLN A 265 29.01 -7.99 1.83
N GLY A 266 29.80 -6.97 1.51
CA GLY A 266 30.04 -6.55 0.12
C GLY A 266 28.91 -5.70 -0.49
N GLN A 267 27.82 -5.45 0.25
CA GLN A 267 26.81 -4.46 -0.13
C GLN A 267 27.18 -3.08 0.41
N GLU A 268 26.69 -2.04 -0.28
CA GLU A 268 26.75 -0.65 0.16
C GLU A 268 25.52 -0.33 1.01
N ILE A 269 25.72 -0.05 2.29
CA ILE A 269 24.62 0.20 3.23
C ILE A 269 24.56 1.71 3.50
N THR A 270 23.42 2.33 3.19
CA THR A 270 23.16 3.73 3.58
C THR A 270 22.03 3.76 4.60
N THR A 271 22.22 4.57 5.65
CA THR A 271 21.26 4.79 6.74
C THR A 271 20.85 6.27 6.78
N ILE A 272 19.89 6.64 7.65
CA ILE A 272 19.44 8.04 7.77
C ILE A 272 20.58 8.99 8.14
N GLU A 273 21.56 8.51 8.93
CA GLU A 273 22.78 9.21 9.30
C GLU A 273 23.72 9.47 8.11
N GLY A 274 23.60 8.69 7.03
CA GLY A 274 24.41 8.80 5.82
C GLY A 274 23.90 9.81 4.78
N LEU A 275 22.68 10.34 4.94
CA LEU A 275 22.12 11.28 3.97
C LEU A 275 22.60 12.73 4.13
N SER A 276 23.01 13.12 5.35
CA SER A 276 23.46 14.48 5.67
C SER A 276 24.97 14.64 5.53
N THR A 277 25.42 15.76 4.94
CA THR A 277 26.84 16.09 4.80
C THR A 277 27.24 17.11 5.86
N GLY A 278 27.71 16.64 7.01
CA GLY A 278 27.97 17.49 8.17
C GLY A 278 26.67 18.09 8.70
N GLU A 279 26.58 19.42 8.81
CA GLU A 279 25.35 20.13 9.20
C GLU A 279 24.37 20.34 8.02
N ALA A 280 24.77 20.04 6.78
CA ALA A 280 23.90 20.17 5.62
C ALA A 280 22.91 19.01 5.53
N LEU A 281 21.62 19.30 5.73
CA LEU A 281 20.53 18.36 5.54
C LEU A 281 20.40 17.94 4.06
N HIS A 282 20.08 16.67 3.84
CA HIS A 282 19.62 16.18 2.55
C HIS A 282 18.33 16.92 2.11
N PRO A 283 18.08 17.16 0.81
CA PRO A 283 16.85 17.82 0.37
C PRO A 283 15.56 17.20 0.92
N MET A 284 15.50 15.87 1.04
CA MET A 284 14.39 15.17 1.67
C MET A 284 14.25 15.46 3.18
N GLN A 285 15.35 15.57 3.92
CA GLN A 285 15.32 15.94 5.34
C GLN A 285 14.85 17.40 5.50
N ALA A 286 15.32 18.31 4.64
CA ALA A 286 14.92 19.71 4.65
C ALA A 286 13.43 19.90 4.28
N ALA A 287 12.93 19.16 3.28
CA ALA A 287 11.51 19.17 2.92
C ALA A 287 10.64 18.61 4.06
N PHE A 288 11.06 17.52 4.71
CA PHE A 288 10.33 16.97 5.85
C PHE A 288 10.22 17.96 7.01
N LEU A 289 11.27 18.76 7.27
CA LEU A 289 11.25 19.85 8.25
C LEU A 289 10.31 20.99 7.84
N LYS A 290 10.36 21.40 6.57
CA LYS A 290 9.56 22.51 6.02
C LYS A 290 8.05 22.25 6.05
N HIS A 291 7.64 21.01 5.78
CA HIS A 291 6.23 20.61 5.67
C HIS A 291 5.64 20.05 6.97
N ASP A 292 6.39 20.04 8.09
CA ASP A 292 5.98 19.36 9.34
C ASP A 292 5.60 17.89 9.09
N ALA A 293 6.44 17.18 8.32
CA ALA A 293 6.21 15.81 7.86
C ALA A 293 6.50 14.74 8.93
N PHE A 294 6.45 15.11 10.20
CA PHE A 294 6.66 14.23 11.34
C PHE A 294 6.07 14.83 12.61
N GLN A 295 5.87 14.01 13.63
CA GLN A 295 5.52 14.48 14.98
C GLN A 295 6.42 13.79 16.02
N CYS A 296 6.15 12.53 16.36
CA CYS A 296 6.99 11.77 17.31
C CYS A 296 8.40 11.41 16.79
N GLY A 297 8.70 11.70 15.52
CA GLY A 297 9.99 11.40 14.87
C GLY A 297 10.29 9.91 14.61
N TYR A 298 9.50 8.97 15.14
CA TYR A 298 9.89 7.56 15.17
C TYR A 298 9.87 6.87 13.80
N CYS A 299 8.86 7.13 12.96
CA CYS A 299 8.82 6.60 11.60
C CYS A 299 9.69 7.40 10.61
N THR A 300 10.08 8.63 10.96
CA THR A 300 10.70 9.62 10.06
C THR A 300 11.97 9.12 9.35
N PRO A 301 12.90 8.40 10.02
CA PRO A 301 14.03 7.77 9.33
C PRO A 301 13.60 6.85 8.19
N GLY A 302 12.70 5.91 8.45
CA GLY A 302 12.20 4.98 7.45
C GLY A 302 11.48 5.69 6.30
N GLN A 303 10.64 6.70 6.61
CA GLN A 303 9.95 7.53 5.61
C GLN A 303 10.93 8.24 4.67
N ILE A 304 11.95 8.90 5.23
CA ILE A 304 12.96 9.63 4.43
C ILE A 304 13.79 8.67 3.59
N MET A 305 14.19 7.51 4.13
CA MET A 305 14.95 6.50 3.39
C MET A 305 14.12 5.92 2.24
N ALA A 306 12.88 5.50 2.48
CA ALA A 306 11.99 5.00 1.44
C ALA A 306 11.76 6.04 0.33
N ALA A 307 11.40 7.28 0.69
CA ALA A 307 11.17 8.35 -0.28
C ALA A 307 12.42 8.74 -1.07
N THR A 308 13.61 8.64 -0.47
CA THR A 308 14.88 8.94 -1.16
C THR A 308 15.22 7.88 -2.21
N ALA A 309 15.03 6.59 -1.89
CA ALA A 309 15.18 5.51 -2.89
C ALA A 309 14.13 5.64 -4.02
N LEU A 310 12.88 5.93 -3.64
CA LEU A 310 11.77 6.09 -4.57
C LEU A 310 12.02 7.15 -5.66
N LEU A 311 12.59 8.30 -5.29
CA LEU A 311 12.90 9.38 -6.24
C LEU A 311 14.23 9.20 -6.98
N GLN A 312 15.09 8.27 -6.54
CA GLN A 312 16.28 7.85 -7.28
C GLN A 312 15.92 6.89 -8.42
N ASP A 313 14.84 6.12 -8.29
CA ASP A 313 14.29 5.31 -9.39
C ASP A 313 13.65 6.21 -10.46
N GLN A 314 14.31 6.29 -11.63
CA GLN A 314 13.87 7.07 -12.77
C GLN A 314 12.49 6.64 -13.31
N THR A 315 12.09 5.39 -13.09
CA THR A 315 10.77 4.88 -13.51
C THR A 315 9.63 5.40 -12.63
N THR A 316 9.93 5.83 -11.40
CA THR A 316 8.92 6.25 -10.42
C THR A 316 8.92 7.75 -10.15
N ARG A 317 9.99 8.49 -10.52
CA ARG A 317 10.06 9.96 -10.39
C ARG A 317 8.96 10.71 -11.16
N THR A 318 8.34 10.10 -12.17
CA THR A 318 7.20 10.65 -12.94
C THR A 318 5.83 10.41 -12.30
N GLY A 319 5.76 9.68 -11.17
CA GLY A 319 4.50 9.22 -10.57
C GLY A 319 3.60 10.33 -10.04
N SER A 320 2.29 10.08 -10.16
CA SER A 320 1.21 10.88 -9.60
C SER A 320 1.17 10.85 -8.06
N ALA A 321 0.35 11.72 -7.46
CA ALA A 321 0.16 11.77 -6.01
C ALA A 321 -0.32 10.43 -5.42
N VAL A 322 -1.09 9.63 -6.17
CA VAL A 322 -1.57 8.32 -5.71
C VAL A 322 -0.48 7.27 -5.82
N GLU A 323 0.28 7.23 -6.91
CA GLU A 323 1.41 6.31 -7.07
C GLU A 323 2.50 6.55 -6.00
N LEU A 324 2.70 7.81 -5.60
CA LEU A 324 3.52 8.19 -4.45
C LEU A 324 2.98 7.66 -3.12
N ARG A 325 1.67 7.71 -2.87
CA ARG A 325 1.05 7.14 -1.66
C ARG A 325 1.20 5.62 -1.64
N GLU A 326 0.95 4.97 -2.78
CA GLU A 326 1.05 3.52 -2.94
C GLU A 326 2.48 3.02 -2.71
N ALA A 327 3.47 3.64 -3.35
CA ALA A 327 4.87 3.26 -3.16
C ALA A 327 5.41 3.53 -1.74
N MET A 328 4.80 4.48 -1.01
CA MET A 328 5.12 4.79 0.39
C MET A 328 4.27 3.98 1.40
N SER A 329 3.32 3.16 0.96
CA SER A 329 2.36 2.44 1.82
C SER A 329 3.04 1.50 2.84
N GLY A 330 4.20 0.94 2.49
CA GLY A 330 5.02 0.10 3.38
C GLY A 330 5.62 0.84 4.60
N ASN A 331 5.49 2.16 4.68
CA ASN A 331 6.02 2.99 5.75
C ASN A 331 4.89 3.59 6.61
N LEU A 332 4.62 2.98 7.76
CA LEU A 332 3.50 3.36 8.63
C LEU A 332 3.84 4.57 9.53
N CYS A 333 2.88 5.49 9.66
CA CYS A 333 2.93 6.66 10.55
C CYS A 333 1.70 6.69 11.47
N ARG A 334 1.86 6.30 12.75
CA ARG A 334 0.73 6.32 13.71
C ARG A 334 0.29 7.74 14.13
N CYS A 335 1.15 8.73 13.93
CA CYS A 335 0.82 10.16 14.08
C CYS A 335 -0.01 10.71 12.91
N ALA A 336 -0.25 9.92 11.85
CA ALA A 336 -1.01 10.30 10.66
C ALA A 336 -0.47 11.53 9.91
N ALA A 337 0.85 11.75 9.92
CA ALA A 337 1.51 12.84 9.18
C ALA A 337 1.57 12.63 7.65
N TYR A 338 0.83 11.64 7.10
CA TYR A 338 0.90 11.25 5.69
C TYR A 338 0.66 12.39 4.68
N PRO A 339 -0.29 13.34 4.88
CA PRO A 339 -0.46 14.46 3.95
C PRO A 339 0.79 15.35 3.86
N ASN A 340 1.43 15.61 5.01
CA ASN A 340 2.64 16.43 5.11
C ASN A 340 3.87 15.68 4.55
N ILE A 341 3.95 14.37 4.77
CA ILE A 341 4.95 13.48 4.16
C ILE A 341 4.83 13.53 2.63
N LEU A 342 3.61 13.37 2.09
CA LEU A 342 3.37 13.45 0.65
C LEU A 342 3.75 14.82 0.08
N ALA A 343 3.42 15.92 0.77
CA ALA A 343 3.79 17.27 0.37
C ALA A 343 5.32 17.48 0.34
N ALA A 344 6.05 16.97 1.34
CA ALA A 344 7.51 17.01 1.39
C ALA A 344 8.15 16.24 0.22
N ILE A 345 7.68 15.02 -0.07
CA ILE A 345 8.22 14.20 -1.16
C ILE A 345 7.95 14.86 -2.52
N GLN A 346 6.74 15.40 -2.72
CA GLN A 346 6.39 16.13 -3.94
C GLN A 346 7.16 17.44 -4.14
N GLU A 347 7.64 18.10 -3.09
CA GLU A 347 8.55 19.23 -3.24
C GLU A 347 9.89 18.78 -3.83
N VAL A 348 10.47 17.70 -3.30
CA VAL A 348 11.75 17.15 -3.77
C VAL A 348 11.63 16.56 -5.17
N GLN A 349 10.49 15.94 -5.50
CA GLN A 349 10.23 15.37 -6.84
C GLN A 349 10.27 16.43 -7.95
N ARG A 350 9.83 17.67 -7.65
CA ARG A 350 9.73 18.80 -8.59
C ARG A 350 11.04 19.61 -8.72
N ALA A 351 12.04 19.33 -7.87
CA ALA A 351 13.36 19.95 -7.91
C ALA A 351 14.35 19.18 -8.79
#